data_AF-A0AAV6AKM5-F1
#
_entry.id   AF-A0AAV6AKM5-F1
#
_cell.length_a   1.000
_cell.length_b   1.000
_cell.length_c   1.000
_cell.angle_alpha   90.00
_cell.angle_beta   90.00
_cell.angle_gamma   90.00
#
_symmetry.space_group_name_H-M   'P 1'
#
loop_
_entity.id
_entity.type
_entity.pdbx_description
1 polymer ?
#
loop_
_entity_poly.entity_id
_entity_poly.type
_entity_poly.pdbx_seq_one_letter_code
_entity_poly.pdbx_strand_id
1 'polypeptide(L)'
;MPGLVACVLVVWLGFGVGARPAAAAEAEGQAIAERWCAACHIVGPDQAAAVEGVPSFASIANARDEAAIRGFLFDPHPPMPQFNLTKRQVDDVVDYIAGLKE
;
A
#
# COMPACT_ATOMS: atom_id res chain seq x y z
N MET A 1 -62.02 -8.47 15.52
CA MET A 1 -60.92 -7.69 14.91
C MET A 1 -59.77 -7.57 15.92
N PRO A 2 -58.72 -8.41 15.83
CA PRO A 2 -57.37 -8.01 16.21
C PRO A 2 -56.49 -8.13 14.96
N GLY A 3 -55.80 -7.10 14.49
CA GLY A 3 -54.75 -6.38 15.21
C GLY A 3 -53.39 -6.90 14.74
N LEU A 4 -53.08 -6.76 13.44
CA LEU A 4 -51.78 -7.12 12.87
C LEU A 4 -50.72 -6.10 13.34
N VAL A 5 -49.89 -6.49 14.30
CA VAL A 5 -48.68 -5.75 14.66
C VAL A 5 -47.57 -6.23 13.74
N ALA A 6 -47.25 -5.44 12.72
CA ALA A 6 -46.13 -5.68 11.83
C ALA A 6 -44.81 -5.34 12.56
N CYS A 7 -44.02 -6.36 12.87
CA CYS A 7 -42.62 -6.20 13.26
C CYS A 7 -41.83 -5.63 12.08
N VAL A 8 -41.62 -4.30 12.08
CA VAL A 8 -40.65 -3.67 11.19
C VAL A 8 -39.26 -3.99 11.71
N LEU A 9 -38.62 -4.99 11.10
CA LEU A 9 -37.18 -5.23 11.25
C LEU A 9 -36.45 -4.09 10.53
N VAL A 10 -36.10 -3.05 11.29
CA VAL A 10 -35.18 -2.01 10.81
C VAL A 10 -33.78 -2.63 10.79
N VAL A 11 -33.36 -3.13 9.62
CA VAL A 11 -31.97 -3.51 9.37
C VAL A 11 -31.17 -2.21 9.28
N TRP A 12 -30.47 -1.88 10.36
CA TRP A 12 -29.45 -0.83 10.34
C TRP A 12 -28.26 -1.33 9.53
N LEU A 13 -28.18 -0.92 8.26
CA LEU A 13 -26.93 -0.95 7.50
C LEU A 13 -25.98 0.06 8.13
N GLY A 14 -25.20 -0.40 9.11
CA GLY A 14 -24.14 0.39 9.70
C GLY A 14 -23.14 0.80 8.62
N PHE A 15 -23.05 2.11 8.35
CA PHE A 15 -21.93 2.70 7.64
C PHE A 15 -20.70 2.62 8.54
N GLY A 16 -20.05 1.45 8.56
CA GLY A 16 -18.73 1.31 9.13
C GLY A 16 -17.72 1.98 8.18
N VAL A 17 -16.94 2.92 8.69
CA VAL A 17 -15.65 3.28 8.07
C VAL A 17 -14.78 2.03 8.18
N GLY A 18 -14.89 1.14 7.21
CA GLY A 18 -14.18 -0.13 7.19
C GLY A 18 -12.71 0.11 6.88
N ALA A 19 -11.84 -0.28 7.80
CA ALA A 19 -10.44 -0.47 7.48
C ALA A 19 -10.33 -1.46 6.30
N ARG A 20 -9.49 -1.15 5.30
CA ARG A 20 -9.23 -2.10 4.22
C ARG A 20 -8.49 -3.31 4.80
N PRO A 21 -8.79 -4.53 4.33
CA PRO A 21 -7.98 -5.69 4.70
C PRO A 21 -6.54 -5.50 4.20
N ALA A 22 -5.56 -5.94 4.99
CA ALA A 22 -4.13 -5.78 4.71
C ALA A 22 -3.74 -6.29 3.32
N ALA A 23 -4.23 -7.47 2.92
CA ALA A 23 -3.99 -8.04 1.60
C ALA A 23 -4.45 -7.12 0.44
N ALA A 24 -5.51 -6.32 0.65
CA ALA A 24 -5.96 -5.35 -0.35
C ALA A 24 -5.10 -4.08 -0.36
N ALA A 25 -4.47 -3.72 0.76
CA ALA A 25 -3.50 -2.62 0.80
C ALA A 25 -2.19 -3.04 0.12
N GLU A 26 -1.68 -4.24 0.45
CA GLU A 26 -0.48 -4.82 -0.17
C GLU A 26 -0.62 -4.94 -1.70
N ALA A 27 -1.76 -5.43 -2.20
CA ALA A 27 -2.02 -5.54 -3.64
C ALA A 27 -2.03 -4.18 -4.36
N GLU A 28 -2.56 -3.14 -3.74
CA GLU A 28 -2.53 -1.79 -4.32
C GLU A 28 -1.14 -1.17 -4.26
N GLY A 29 -0.43 -1.38 -3.14
CA GLY A 29 0.96 -0.99 -2.98
C GLY A 29 1.85 -1.59 -4.05
N GLN A 30 1.66 -2.89 -4.32
CA GLN A 30 2.33 -3.59 -5.41
C GLN A 30 2.02 -2.95 -6.77
N ALA A 31 0.73 -2.72 -7.08
CA ALA A 31 0.33 -2.13 -8.36
C ALA A 31 0.93 -0.72 -8.57
N ILE A 32 1.02 0.07 -7.49
CA ILE A 32 1.68 1.39 -7.52
C ILE A 32 3.18 1.23 -7.75
N ALA A 33 3.83 0.30 -7.04
CA ALA A 33 5.26 0.04 -7.15
C ALA A 33 5.66 -0.42 -8.56
N GLU A 34 4.91 -1.36 -9.13
CA GLU A 34 5.12 -1.84 -10.50
C GLU A 34 4.98 -0.71 -11.52
N ARG A 35 4.01 0.19 -11.32
CA ARG A 35 3.75 1.29 -12.24
C ARG A 35 4.81 2.39 -12.19
N TRP A 36 5.29 2.74 -10.99
CA TRP A 36 6.07 3.97 -10.80
C TRP A 36 7.52 3.71 -10.39
N CYS A 37 7.80 2.60 -9.70
CA CYS A 37 9.09 2.33 -9.08
C CYS A 37 9.94 1.32 -9.87
N ALA A 38 9.28 0.42 -10.61
CA ALA A 38 9.92 -0.67 -11.35
C ALA A 38 10.88 -0.22 -12.48
N ALA A 39 10.83 1.05 -12.90
CA ALA A 39 11.79 1.58 -13.86
C ALA A 39 13.23 1.63 -13.30
N CYS A 40 13.39 1.70 -11.98
CA CYS A 40 14.69 1.81 -11.32
C CYS A 40 14.93 0.72 -10.27
N HIS A 41 13.90 0.33 -9.53
CA HIS A 41 13.99 -0.65 -8.45
C HIS A 41 13.53 -2.03 -8.92
N ILE A 42 14.10 -3.08 -8.33
CA ILE A 42 13.47 -4.42 -8.29
C ILE A 42 12.39 -4.35 -7.22
N VAL A 43 11.13 -4.35 -7.64
CA VAL A 43 9.97 -4.23 -6.74
C VAL A 43 9.39 -5.58 -6.32
N GLY A 44 9.67 -6.65 -7.08
CA GLY A 44 9.20 -8.00 -6.81
C GLY A 44 10.14 -9.08 -7.38
N PRO A 45 9.89 -10.36 -7.05
CA PRO A 45 10.81 -11.47 -7.37
C PRO A 45 10.95 -11.77 -8.86
N ASP A 46 9.94 -11.46 -9.67
CA ASP A 46 9.92 -11.78 -11.11
C ASP A 46 10.65 -10.74 -11.97
N GLN A 47 11.24 -9.71 -11.34
CA GLN A 47 11.87 -8.62 -12.06
C GLN A 47 13.37 -8.87 -12.29
N ALA A 48 13.75 -9.04 -13.56
CA ALA A 48 15.09 -9.48 -13.95
C ALA A 48 16.19 -8.39 -13.89
N ALA A 49 15.83 -7.11 -13.81
CA ALA A 49 16.81 -6.02 -13.82
C ALA A 49 16.33 -4.77 -13.07
N ALA A 50 17.25 -4.15 -12.34
CA ALA A 50 17.18 -2.79 -11.82
C ALA A 50 18.32 -1.95 -12.40
N VAL A 51 18.26 -0.64 -12.15
CA VAL A 51 19.43 0.21 -12.33
C VAL A 51 20.49 -0.19 -11.31
N GLU A 52 21.73 -0.42 -11.76
CA GLU A 52 22.85 -0.77 -10.89
C GLU A 52 23.01 0.23 -9.73
N GLY A 53 23.18 -0.28 -8.52
CA GLY A 53 23.33 0.54 -7.31
C GLY A 53 22.03 1.07 -6.71
N VAL A 54 20.86 0.81 -7.32
CA VAL A 54 19.55 1.13 -6.74
C VAL A 54 19.05 -0.07 -5.91
N PRO A 55 18.66 0.14 -4.63
CA PRO A 55 18.27 -0.97 -3.75
C PRO A 55 16.95 -1.63 -4.20
N SER A 56 16.86 -2.96 -4.08
CA SER A 56 15.60 -3.67 -4.27
C SER A 56 14.63 -3.40 -3.11
N PHE A 57 13.34 -3.55 -3.33
CA PHE A 57 12.34 -3.38 -2.27
C PHE A 57 12.56 -4.38 -1.13
N ALA A 58 12.89 -5.63 -1.42
CA ALA A 58 13.29 -6.61 -0.41
C ALA A 58 14.50 -6.14 0.43
N SER A 59 15.51 -5.53 -0.19
CA SER A 59 16.66 -5.00 0.56
C SER A 59 16.27 -3.81 1.45
N ILE A 60 15.34 -2.97 0.99
CA ILE A 60 14.80 -1.84 1.76
C ILE A 60 14.00 -2.35 2.97
N ALA A 61 13.11 -3.33 2.76
CA ALA A 61 12.28 -3.95 3.79
C ALA A 61 13.11 -4.55 4.95
N ASN A 62 14.27 -5.10 4.61
CA ASN A 62 15.20 -5.67 5.58
C ASN A 62 16.02 -4.59 6.32
N ALA A 63 16.23 -3.42 5.71
CA ALA A 63 17.14 -2.38 6.23
C ALA A 63 16.44 -1.18 6.90
N ARG A 64 15.14 -0.99 6.69
CA ARG A 64 14.38 0.19 7.13
C ARG A 64 13.05 -0.22 7.75
N ASP A 65 12.58 0.56 8.72
CA ASP A 65 11.21 0.45 9.23
C ASP A 65 10.23 1.26 8.36
N GLU A 66 8.94 1.00 8.54
CA GLU A 66 7.85 1.66 7.80
C GLU A 66 7.84 3.18 7.96
N ALA A 67 8.25 3.70 9.12
CA ALA A 67 8.28 5.13 9.39
C ALA A 67 9.38 5.81 8.56
N ALA A 68 10.56 5.19 8.48
CA ALA A 68 11.66 5.66 7.65
C ALA A 68 11.31 5.61 6.15
N ILE A 69 10.68 4.51 5.68
CA ILE A 69 10.25 4.38 4.28
C ILE A 69 9.22 5.46 3.94
N ARG A 70 8.21 5.65 4.81
CA ARG A 70 7.18 6.67 4.64
C ARG A 70 7.76 8.08 4.57
N GLY A 71 8.68 8.42 5.49
CA GLY A 71 9.35 9.71 5.49
C GLY A 71 10.14 9.95 4.20
N PHE A 72 10.88 8.93 3.74
CA PHE A 72 11.67 9.00 2.52
C PHE A 72 10.82 9.20 1.26
N LEU A 73 9.62 8.63 1.19
CA LEU A 73 8.69 8.83 0.05
C LEU A 73 8.07 10.24 0.01
N PHE A 74 8.06 10.97 1.13
CA PHE A 74 7.60 12.36 1.17
C PHE A 74 8.71 13.39 0.95
N ASP A 75 9.98 12.99 1.10
CA ASP A 75 11.15 13.86 0.92
C ASP A 75 11.72 13.72 -0.50
N PRO A 76 11.65 14.75 -1.36
CA PRO A 76 12.18 14.68 -2.71
C PRO A 76 13.69 14.39 -2.72
N HIS A 77 14.13 13.32 -3.38
CA HIS A 77 15.54 12.95 -3.47
C HIS A 77 15.95 12.51 -4.89
N PRO A 78 16.60 13.40 -5.67
CA PRO A 78 17.15 13.03 -6.98
C PRO A 78 18.20 11.91 -6.86
N PRO A 79 18.23 10.96 -7.81
CA PRO A 79 17.53 10.98 -9.09
C PRO A 79 16.09 10.45 -9.07
N MET A 80 15.54 10.08 -7.90
CA MET A 80 14.17 9.59 -7.82
C MET A 80 13.18 10.71 -8.15
N PRO A 81 12.28 10.53 -9.14
CA PRO A 81 11.25 11.51 -9.43
C PRO A 81 10.31 11.72 -8.24
N GLN A 82 9.83 12.94 -8.04
CA GLN A 82 8.74 13.17 -7.11
C GLN A 82 7.44 12.65 -7.72
N PHE A 83 6.87 11.60 -7.12
CA PHE A 83 5.56 11.11 -7.49
C PHE A 83 4.47 11.86 -6.70
N ASN A 84 3.37 12.20 -7.37
CA ASN A 84 2.21 12.82 -6.72
C ASN A 84 1.31 11.73 -6.10
N LEU A 85 1.87 10.95 -5.17
CA LEU A 85 1.11 9.94 -4.42
C LEU A 85 0.31 10.62 -3.30
N THR A 86 -0.92 10.17 -3.11
CA THR A 86 -1.70 10.53 -1.91
C THR A 86 -1.10 9.87 -0.67
N LYS A 87 -1.38 10.40 0.53
CA LYS A 87 -0.93 9.77 1.78
C LYS A 87 -1.32 8.29 1.87
N ARG A 88 -2.54 7.96 1.43
CA ARG A 88 -3.03 6.58 1.38
C ARG A 88 -2.19 5.69 0.45
N GLN A 89 -1.85 6.19 -0.73
CA GLN A 89 -1.01 5.44 -1.67
C GLN A 89 0.41 5.26 -1.14
N VAL A 90 0.94 6.23 -0.40
CA VAL A 90 2.22 6.06 0.31
C VAL A 90 2.10 4.96 1.36
N ASP A 91 1.02 4.94 2.15
CA ASP A 91 0.78 3.89 3.13
C ASP A 91 0.69 2.50 2.46
N ASP A 92 -0.09 2.36 1.39
CA ASP A 92 -0.22 1.10 0.65
C ASP A 92 1.15 0.61 0.12
N VAL A 93 1.99 1.51 -0.42
CA VAL A 93 3.35 1.17 -0.88
C VAL A 93 4.28 0.77 0.26
N VAL A 94 4.20 1.45 1.40
CA VAL A 94 4.99 1.14 2.60
C VAL A 94 4.64 -0.26 3.11
N ASP A 95 3.34 -0.57 3.19
CA ASP A 95 2.84 -1.87 3.64
C ASP A 95 3.32 -2.98 2.70
N TYR A 96 3.26 -2.75 1.38
CA TYR A 96 3.81 -3.68 0.40
C TYR A 96 5.32 -3.91 0.59
N ILE A 97 6.12 -2.85 0.74
CA ILE A 97 7.57 -2.99 0.98
C ILE A 97 7.82 -3.77 2.27
N ALA A 98 7.13 -3.44 3.36
CA ALA A 98 7.29 -4.12 4.64
C ALA A 98 6.94 -5.61 4.56
N GLY A 99 5.95 -5.98 3.74
CA GLY A 99 5.57 -7.37 3.46
C GLY A 99 6.63 -8.20 2.71
N LEU A 100 7.66 -7.57 2.14
CA LEU A 100 8.77 -8.24 1.45
C LEU A 100 9.96 -8.58 2.36
N LYS A 101 9.83 -8.35 3.66
CA LYS A 101 10.86 -8.68 4.65
C LYS A 101 11.00 -10.19 4.84
N GLU A 102 12.23 -10.67 4.98
CA GLU A 102 12.57 -12.09 5.24
C GLU A 102 12.92 -12.34 6.71
#